data_AF-X0U7I8-F1
#
_entry.id   AF-X0U7I8-F1
#
_cell.length_a   1.000
_cell.length_b   1.000
_cell.length_c   1.000
_cell.angle_alpha   90.00
_cell.angle_beta   90.00
_cell.angle_gamma   90.00
#
_symmetry.space_group_name_H-M   'P 1'
#
loop_
_entity.id
_entity.type
_entity.pdbx_description
1 polymer ?
#
loop_
_entity_poly.entity_id
_entity_poly.type
_entity_poly.pdbx_seq_one_letter_code
_entity_poly.pdbx_strand_id
1 'polypeptide(L)'
;MIIFVRNTTVQKSRELQSRKKTKTGSAYREALFLVIFIFTFIPLFGPIFDQGKNDQNFSVYNEDWNGASDFKNAIEGEEYDVMTIQSSLSATERLDKSILLILLGPNLFYNPIFEIPYFMDFFDNTTRNSLFICHDHGSTSTLLWEIFIASALDPHLQGTIPVTLFANGILRDNGSYHVAPDFPVIQSFSAHPTTVGISDVILSE
;
A
#
# COMPACT_ATOMS: atom_id res chain seq x y z
N MET A 1 -39.03 77.67 33.61
CA MET A 1 -39.16 76.20 33.74
C MET A 1 -39.27 75.62 32.35
N ILE A 2 -38.27 74.88 31.90
CA ILE A 2 -38.20 74.33 30.54
C ILE A 2 -38.44 72.83 30.65
N ILE A 3 -39.50 72.34 30.02
CA ILE A 3 -39.81 70.91 29.93
C ILE A 3 -39.30 70.42 28.56
N PHE A 4 -38.43 69.40 28.57
CA PHE A 4 -37.96 68.74 27.36
C PHE A 4 -38.82 67.51 27.07
N VAL A 5 -39.43 67.44 25.89
CA VAL A 5 -40.18 66.28 25.43
C VAL A 5 -39.41 65.62 24.29
N ARG A 6 -38.96 64.38 24.51
CA ARG A 6 -38.26 63.56 23.50
C ARG A 6 -39.23 62.55 22.90
N ASN A 7 -39.34 62.56 21.57
CA ASN A 7 -40.16 61.62 20.83
C ASN A 7 -39.55 60.20 20.85
N THR A 8 -40.15 59.29 21.63
CA THR A 8 -39.67 57.90 21.83
C THR A 8 -40.04 56.96 20.67
N THR A 9 -40.92 57.39 19.77
CA THR A 9 -41.45 56.56 18.67
C THR A 9 -40.39 56.23 17.62
N VAL A 10 -39.46 57.17 17.36
CA VAL A 10 -38.40 57.01 16.37
C VAL A 10 -37.37 55.95 16.79
N GLN A 11 -37.15 55.80 18.10
CA GLN A 11 -36.17 54.85 18.63
C GLN A 11 -36.67 53.41 18.59
N LYS A 12 -37.95 53.19 18.92
CA LYS A 12 -38.62 51.87 18.77
C LYS A 12 -38.66 51.40 17.32
N SER A 13 -38.89 52.30 16.36
CA SER A 13 -38.92 51.94 14.94
C SER A 13 -37.53 51.50 14.42
N ARG A 14 -36.46 52.15 14.88
CA ARG A 14 -35.07 51.75 14.55
C ARG A 14 -34.65 50.41 15.17
N GLU A 15 -35.04 50.12 16.41
CA GLU A 15 -34.78 48.81 17.03
C GLU A 15 -35.53 47.66 16.34
N LEU A 16 -36.78 47.89 15.94
CA LEU A 16 -37.59 46.90 15.24
C LEU A 16 -37.07 46.62 13.82
N GLN A 17 -36.55 47.64 13.11
CA GLN A 17 -35.91 47.44 11.81
C GLN A 17 -34.55 46.75 11.91
N SER A 18 -33.79 46.98 12.98
CA SER A 18 -32.52 46.28 13.24
C SER A 18 -32.71 44.79 13.49
N ARG A 19 -33.79 44.38 14.19
CA ARG A 19 -34.10 42.97 14.46
C ARG A 19 -34.66 42.19 13.25
N LYS A 20 -35.19 42.86 12.22
CA LYS A 20 -35.81 42.22 11.04
C LYS A 20 -34.86 41.90 9.89
N LYS A 21 -33.57 42.27 9.97
CA LYS A 21 -32.55 41.80 9.02
C LYS A 21 -32.04 40.44 9.47
N THR A 22 -32.84 39.39 9.31
CA THR A 22 -32.31 38.02 9.29
C THR A 22 -31.33 37.97 8.13
N LYS A 23 -30.03 37.97 8.47
CA LYS A 23 -28.93 37.97 7.50
C LYS A 23 -29.04 36.69 6.69
N THR A 24 -29.57 36.74 5.48
CA THR A 24 -29.67 35.60 4.57
C THR A 24 -28.29 34.95 4.34
N GLY A 25 -27.20 35.74 4.39
CA GLY A 25 -25.82 35.24 4.35
C GLY A 25 -25.33 34.49 5.61
N SER A 26 -26.08 34.52 6.72
CA SER A 26 -25.79 33.74 7.93
C SER A 26 -26.11 32.27 7.72
N ALA A 27 -27.30 31.97 7.17
CA ALA A 27 -27.74 30.59 6.94
C ALA A 27 -26.87 29.87 5.90
N TYR A 28 -26.44 30.56 4.83
CA TYR A 28 -25.51 29.99 3.86
C TYR A 28 -24.13 29.71 4.46
N ARG A 29 -23.63 30.61 5.33
CA ARG A 29 -22.37 30.39 6.04
C ARG A 29 -22.48 29.23 7.04
N GLU A 30 -23.57 29.15 7.80
CA GLU A 30 -23.86 28.02 8.69
C GLU A 30 -23.94 26.71 7.94
N ALA A 31 -24.66 26.67 6.82
CA ALA A 31 -24.75 25.46 5.99
C ALA A 31 -23.39 25.04 5.42
N LEU A 32 -22.59 26.00 4.93
CA LEU A 32 -21.25 25.72 4.43
C LEU A 32 -20.32 25.21 5.53
N PHE A 33 -20.36 25.83 6.72
CA PHE A 33 -19.57 25.37 7.87
C PHE A 33 -20.02 23.99 8.34
N LEU A 34 -21.32 23.68 8.29
CA LEU A 34 -21.84 22.36 8.63
C LEU A 34 -21.39 21.30 7.63
N VAL A 35 -21.38 21.60 6.33
CA VAL A 35 -20.85 20.70 5.30
C VAL A 35 -19.35 20.47 5.50
N ILE A 36 -18.57 21.54 5.66
CA ILE A 36 -17.12 21.43 5.94
C ILE A 36 -16.88 20.64 7.21
N PHE A 37 -17.67 20.87 8.27
CA PHE A 37 -17.58 20.13 9.52
C PHE A 37 -17.85 18.64 9.30
N ILE A 38 -18.92 18.28 8.59
CA ILE A 38 -19.19 16.87 8.27
C ILE A 38 -18.02 16.25 7.50
N PHE A 39 -17.57 16.88 6.41
CA PHE A 39 -16.49 16.33 5.58
C PHE A 39 -15.11 16.29 6.27
N THR A 40 -14.83 17.22 7.18
CA THR A 40 -13.57 17.23 7.95
C THR A 40 -13.53 16.09 8.96
N PHE A 41 -14.69 15.66 9.46
CA PHE A 41 -14.79 14.58 10.44
C PHE A 41 -15.06 13.20 9.81
N ILE A 42 -15.44 13.10 8.53
CA ILE A 42 -15.56 11.81 7.82
C ILE A 42 -14.30 10.95 7.98
N PRO A 43 -13.06 11.45 7.82
CA PRO A 43 -11.84 10.65 8.03
C PRO A 43 -11.69 10.11 9.47
N LEU A 44 -12.22 10.81 10.48
CA LEU A 44 -12.19 10.37 11.88
C LEU A 44 -13.17 9.21 12.14
N PHE A 45 -14.27 9.15 11.39
CA PHE A 45 -15.28 8.08 11.51
C PHE A 45 -15.09 6.94 10.51
N GLY A 46 -14.31 7.13 9.44
CA GLY A 46 -13.99 6.10 8.45
C GLY A 46 -13.57 4.75 9.05
N PRO A 47 -12.63 4.71 10.03
CA PRO A 47 -12.20 3.48 10.69
C PRO A 47 -13.31 2.73 11.45
N ILE A 48 -14.41 3.39 11.81
CA ILE A 48 -15.54 2.76 12.53
C ILE A 48 -16.43 1.96 11.57
N PHE A 49 -16.54 2.40 10.30
CA PHE A 49 -17.32 1.69 9.28
C PHE A 49 -16.53 0.57 8.60
N ASP A 50 -15.23 0.79 8.38
CA ASP A 50 -14.33 -0.16 7.72
C ASP A 50 -13.72 -1.20 8.69
N GLN A 51 -13.94 -1.03 9.99
CA GLN A 51 -13.29 -1.78 11.08
C GLN A 51 -11.74 -1.80 11.01
N GLY A 52 -11.14 -1.00 10.11
CA GLY A 52 -9.72 -1.10 9.78
C GLY A 52 -9.32 -2.46 9.19
N LYS A 53 -10.28 -3.25 8.68
CA LYS A 53 -9.97 -4.53 8.06
C LYS A 53 -9.29 -4.27 6.72
N ASN A 54 -8.03 -4.69 6.60
CA ASN A 54 -7.31 -4.62 5.35
C ASN A 54 -7.44 -5.96 4.61
N ASP A 55 -8.57 -6.10 3.91
CA ASP A 55 -8.99 -7.25 3.10
C ASP A 55 -8.43 -7.21 1.65
N GLN A 56 -7.43 -6.36 1.41
CA GLN A 56 -6.82 -6.26 0.07
C GLN A 56 -6.19 -7.59 -0.34
N ASN A 57 -6.20 -7.88 -1.64
CA ASN A 57 -5.50 -9.03 -2.20
C ASN A 57 -4.02 -9.00 -1.78
N PHE A 58 -3.49 -10.16 -1.41
CA PHE A 58 -2.11 -10.36 -0.94
C PHE A 58 -1.74 -9.61 0.35
N SER A 59 -2.70 -8.97 1.03
CA SER A 59 -2.49 -8.37 2.35
C SER A 59 -2.29 -9.45 3.41
N VAL A 60 -1.32 -9.25 4.31
CA VAL A 60 -1.12 -10.14 5.47
C VAL A 60 -2.22 -10.02 6.52
N TYR A 61 -3.10 -9.04 6.39
CA TYR A 61 -4.28 -8.86 7.24
C TYR A 61 -5.55 -9.46 6.63
N ASN A 62 -5.46 -9.94 5.39
CA ASN A 62 -6.58 -10.58 4.71
C ASN A 62 -6.58 -12.09 5.04
N GLU A 63 -7.65 -12.54 5.70
CA GLU A 63 -7.91 -13.92 6.10
C GLU A 63 -8.64 -14.75 5.02
N ASP A 64 -9.07 -14.11 3.94
CA ASP A 64 -9.70 -14.79 2.81
C ASP A 64 -8.65 -15.51 1.93
N TRP A 65 -9.14 -16.34 1.00
CA TRP A 65 -8.33 -17.20 0.12
C TRP A 65 -7.28 -16.46 -0.73
N ASN A 66 -7.49 -15.17 -0.98
CA ASN A 66 -6.61 -14.28 -1.75
C ASN A 66 -5.70 -13.41 -0.87
N GLY A 67 -5.67 -13.69 0.45
CA GLY A 67 -4.83 -13.00 1.42
C GLY A 67 -3.48 -13.70 1.67
N ALA A 68 -2.66 -13.08 2.51
CA ALA A 68 -1.35 -13.60 2.92
C ALA A 68 -1.23 -13.80 4.45
N SER A 69 -2.36 -13.88 5.15
CA SER A 69 -2.41 -14.07 6.61
C SER A 69 -1.81 -15.41 7.05
N ASP A 70 -2.17 -16.52 6.38
CA ASP A 70 -1.59 -17.83 6.65
C ASP A 70 -0.09 -17.86 6.40
N PHE A 71 0.37 -17.16 5.36
CA PHE A 71 1.80 -17.02 5.06
C PHE A 71 2.53 -16.24 6.18
N LYS A 72 1.94 -15.14 6.67
CA LYS A 72 2.45 -14.42 7.84
C LYS A 72 2.51 -15.34 9.07
N ASN A 73 1.44 -16.05 9.37
CA ASN A 73 1.36 -16.93 10.55
C ASN A 73 2.40 -18.06 10.48
N ALA A 74 2.66 -18.61 9.29
CA ALA A 74 3.70 -19.61 9.08
C ALA A 74 5.10 -19.05 9.36
N ILE A 75 5.41 -17.85 8.86
CA ILE A 75 6.70 -17.19 9.09
C ILE A 75 6.88 -16.85 10.59
N GLU A 76 5.85 -16.30 11.24
CA GLU A 76 5.90 -16.01 12.68
C GLU A 76 6.02 -17.29 13.52
N GLY A 77 5.46 -18.41 13.06
CA GLY A 77 5.63 -19.73 13.67
C GLY A 77 7.06 -20.25 13.66
N GLU A 78 7.88 -19.78 12.71
CA GLU A 78 9.31 -20.04 12.60
C GLU A 78 10.18 -19.01 13.35
N GLU A 79 9.57 -18.26 14.30
CA GLU A 79 10.22 -17.26 15.16
C GLU A 79 10.75 -16.00 14.43
N TYR A 80 10.28 -15.74 13.20
CA TYR A 80 10.58 -14.49 12.49
C TYR A 80 9.61 -13.36 12.88
N ASP A 81 10.13 -12.13 12.88
CA ASP A 81 9.38 -10.90 13.16
C ASP A 81 8.82 -10.32 11.85
N VAL A 82 7.52 -10.42 11.64
CA VAL A 82 6.86 -9.97 10.41
C VAL A 82 6.32 -8.55 10.58
N MET A 83 6.85 -7.61 9.79
CA MET A 83 6.41 -6.21 9.77
C MET A 83 5.87 -5.81 8.41
N THR A 84 4.86 -4.94 8.39
CA THR A 84 4.28 -4.39 7.15
C THR A 84 4.76 -2.97 6.89
N ILE A 85 5.11 -2.67 5.63
CA ILE A 85 5.46 -1.32 5.20
C ILE A 85 4.19 -0.60 4.74
N GLN A 86 3.77 0.45 5.46
CA GLN A 86 2.56 1.20 5.12
C GLN A 86 2.81 2.47 4.29
N SER A 87 3.98 3.09 4.42
CA SER A 87 4.20 4.46 3.91
C SER A 87 5.39 4.58 2.97
N SER A 88 6.56 4.05 3.34
CA SER A 88 7.77 4.16 2.53
C SER A 88 8.72 3.02 2.81
N LEU A 89 9.40 2.56 1.76
CA LEU A 89 10.48 1.59 1.86
C LEU A 89 11.61 2.07 2.77
N SER A 90 11.91 3.37 2.82
CA SER A 90 12.94 3.95 3.72
C SER A 90 12.68 3.73 5.22
N ALA A 91 11.47 3.30 5.61
CA ALA A 91 11.22 2.90 6.99
C ALA A 91 12.08 1.70 7.44
N THR A 92 12.53 0.87 6.50
CA THR A 92 13.40 -0.29 6.76
C THR A 92 14.79 0.11 7.24
N GLU A 93 15.31 1.27 6.81
CA GLU A 93 16.64 1.79 7.20
C GLU A 93 16.75 2.06 8.72
N ARG A 94 15.61 2.16 9.41
CA ARG A 94 15.56 2.38 10.86
C ARG A 94 15.70 1.09 11.66
N LEU A 95 15.68 -0.07 11.00
CA LEU A 95 15.79 -1.37 11.64
C LEU A 95 17.27 -1.78 11.68
N ASP A 96 17.79 -1.99 12.89
CA ASP A 96 19.16 -2.48 13.12
C ASP A 96 19.23 -4.02 13.02
N LYS A 97 18.70 -4.57 11.93
CA LYS A 97 18.62 -6.01 11.65
C LYS A 97 18.71 -6.24 10.14
N SER A 98 19.15 -7.43 9.73
CA SER A 98 19.02 -7.85 8.32
C SER A 98 17.55 -8.14 8.01
N ILE A 99 17.11 -7.71 6.84
CA ILE A 99 15.70 -7.68 6.45
C ILE A 99 15.48 -8.54 5.21
N LEU A 100 14.42 -9.34 5.24
CA LEU A 100 13.82 -9.92 4.05
C LEU A 100 12.63 -9.05 3.63
N LEU A 101 12.78 -8.31 2.54
CA LEU A 101 11.67 -7.56 1.95
C LEU A 101 10.88 -8.51 1.05
N ILE A 102 9.57 -8.64 1.30
CA ILE A 102 8.68 -9.51 0.52
C ILE A 102 7.73 -8.62 -0.29
N LEU A 103 7.70 -8.81 -1.61
CA LEU A 103 6.82 -8.11 -2.55
C LEU A 103 5.87 -9.12 -3.20
N LEU A 104 4.60 -9.13 -2.76
CA LEU A 104 3.56 -10.00 -3.31
C LEU A 104 2.70 -9.25 -4.32
N GLY A 105 2.99 -9.42 -5.62
CA GLY A 105 2.20 -8.88 -6.73
C GLY A 105 1.95 -7.37 -6.70
N PRO A 106 2.95 -6.49 -6.42
CA PRO A 106 2.69 -5.07 -6.32
C PRO A 106 2.28 -4.49 -7.69
N ASN A 107 1.10 -3.87 -7.72
CA ASN A 107 0.62 -3.09 -8.85
C ASN A 107 0.82 -1.58 -8.58
N LEU A 108 2.07 -1.20 -8.29
CA LEU A 108 2.44 0.17 -7.93
C LEU A 108 3.41 0.73 -8.95
N PHE A 109 3.25 2.00 -9.30
CA PHE A 109 4.26 2.68 -10.10
C PHE A 109 5.47 2.97 -9.21
N TYR A 110 6.58 2.34 -9.55
CA TYR A 110 7.87 2.54 -8.92
C TYR A 110 8.53 3.79 -9.51
N ASN A 111 8.90 4.77 -8.66
CA ASN A 111 9.60 5.97 -9.10
C ASN A 111 11.12 5.71 -9.13
N PRO A 112 11.74 5.63 -10.33
CA PRO A 112 13.13 5.22 -10.44
C PRO A 112 14.10 6.20 -9.75
N ILE A 113 13.72 7.47 -9.61
CA ILE A 113 14.57 8.52 -9.01
C ILE A 113 14.78 8.27 -7.51
N PHE A 114 13.78 7.75 -6.80
CA PHE A 114 13.83 7.58 -5.35
C PHE A 114 14.08 6.13 -4.94
N GLU A 115 13.59 5.18 -5.71
CA GLU A 115 13.60 3.78 -5.29
C GLU A 115 14.86 3.04 -5.72
N ILE A 116 15.44 3.39 -6.88
CA ILE A 116 16.71 2.78 -7.30
C ILE A 116 17.82 3.06 -6.29
N PRO A 117 18.06 4.32 -5.84
CA PRO A 117 19.04 4.57 -4.79
C PRO A 117 18.74 3.79 -3.51
N TYR A 118 17.47 3.72 -3.08
CA TYR A 118 17.09 2.91 -1.92
C TYR A 118 17.47 1.44 -2.09
N PHE A 119 17.19 0.84 -3.25
CA PHE A 119 17.53 -0.58 -3.48
C PHE A 119 19.04 -0.80 -3.57
N MET A 120 19.81 0.17 -4.09
CA MET A 120 21.27 0.10 -4.08
C MET A 120 21.81 0.05 -2.65
N ASP A 121 21.32 0.94 -1.77
CA ASP A 121 21.71 0.93 -0.36
C ASP A 121 21.18 -0.31 0.37
N PHE A 122 19.96 -0.76 0.02
CA PHE A 122 19.34 -1.95 0.60
C PHE A 122 20.18 -3.21 0.34
N PHE A 123 20.71 -3.37 -0.87
CA PHE A 123 21.52 -4.53 -1.27
C PHE A 123 23.02 -4.41 -0.97
N ASP A 124 23.45 -3.36 -0.27
CA ASP A 124 24.85 -3.24 0.13
C ASP A 124 25.30 -4.50 0.89
N ASN A 125 26.52 -4.95 0.61
CA ASN A 125 27.13 -6.15 1.18
C ASN A 125 27.21 -6.11 2.72
N THR A 126 27.06 -4.93 3.31
CA THR A 126 27.06 -4.70 4.75
C THR A 126 25.74 -5.08 5.43
N THR A 127 24.59 -4.94 4.75
CA THR A 127 23.26 -5.10 5.34
C THR A 127 22.80 -6.56 5.37
N ARG A 128 23.29 -7.37 4.43
CA ARG A 128 22.82 -8.76 4.17
C ARG A 128 21.32 -8.85 3.97
N ASN A 129 20.70 -7.80 3.46
CA ASN A 129 19.28 -7.82 3.16
C ASN A 129 18.98 -8.71 1.95
N SER A 130 17.74 -9.17 1.87
CA SER A 130 17.26 -10.01 0.76
C SER A 130 15.90 -9.53 0.28
N LEU A 131 15.62 -9.77 -0.99
CA LEU A 131 14.36 -9.41 -1.65
C LEU A 131 13.70 -10.67 -2.20
N PHE A 132 12.47 -10.93 -1.76
CA PHE A 132 11.63 -12.00 -2.30
C PHE A 132 10.46 -11.39 -3.06
N ILE A 133 10.34 -11.74 -4.34
CA ILE A 133 9.32 -11.19 -5.23
C ILE A 133 8.46 -12.32 -5.76
N CYS A 134 7.16 -12.20 -5.56
CA CYS A 134 6.15 -12.98 -6.27
C CYS A 134 5.50 -12.04 -7.28
N HIS A 135 5.72 -12.30 -8.56
CA HIS A 135 5.16 -11.50 -9.65
C HIS A 135 4.21 -12.37 -10.47
N ASP A 136 2.93 -12.05 -10.40
CA ASP A 136 1.87 -12.66 -11.20
C ASP A 136 1.44 -11.68 -12.32
N HIS A 137 1.03 -10.48 -11.89
CA HIS A 137 0.75 -9.34 -12.76
C HIS A 137 1.23 -8.05 -12.09
N GLY A 138 2.02 -7.21 -12.78
CA GLY A 138 2.42 -5.91 -12.20
C GLY A 138 3.60 -5.22 -12.88
N SER A 139 4.21 -4.29 -12.14
CA SER A 139 5.32 -3.43 -12.58
C SER A 139 6.68 -3.87 -12.03
N THR A 140 6.74 -4.92 -11.20
CA THR A 140 7.97 -5.36 -10.52
C THR A 140 9.07 -5.79 -11.49
N SER A 141 8.69 -6.28 -12.67
CA SER A 141 9.63 -6.64 -13.73
C SER A 141 10.42 -5.43 -14.23
N THR A 142 9.78 -4.26 -14.36
CA THR A 142 10.44 -3.00 -14.72
C THR A 142 11.41 -2.57 -13.63
N LEU A 143 10.97 -2.58 -12.36
CA LEU A 143 11.83 -2.24 -11.22
C LEU A 143 13.09 -3.12 -11.17
N LEU A 144 12.96 -4.44 -11.35
CA LEU A 144 14.09 -5.36 -11.37
C LEU A 144 15.09 -5.07 -12.49
N TRP A 145 14.59 -4.71 -13.68
CA TRP A 145 15.45 -4.29 -14.78
C TRP A 145 16.21 -3.01 -14.47
N GLU A 146 15.55 -2.03 -13.86
CA GLU A 146 16.17 -0.77 -13.48
C GLU A 146 17.22 -0.97 -12.39
N ILE A 147 16.91 -1.76 -11.35
CA ILE A 147 17.85 -2.12 -10.29
C ILE A 147 19.06 -2.87 -10.89
N PHE A 148 18.82 -3.82 -11.79
CA PHE A 148 19.89 -4.56 -12.44
C PHE A 148 20.82 -3.63 -13.23
N ILE A 149 20.26 -2.76 -14.08
CA ILE A 149 21.05 -1.82 -14.88
C ILE A 149 21.84 -0.88 -13.96
N ALA A 150 21.23 -0.35 -12.90
CA ALA A 150 21.91 0.50 -11.93
C ALA A 150 23.05 -0.24 -11.23
N SER A 151 22.83 -1.48 -10.79
CA SER A 151 23.87 -2.30 -10.15
C SER A 151 25.04 -2.62 -11.06
N ALA A 152 24.81 -2.75 -12.37
CA ALA A 152 25.88 -2.98 -13.34
C ALA A 152 26.79 -1.75 -13.52
N LEU A 153 26.31 -0.56 -13.17
CA LEU A 153 27.06 0.69 -13.22
C LEU A 153 27.76 1.02 -11.90
N ASP A 154 27.41 0.34 -10.80
CA ASP A 154 28.04 0.50 -9.49
C ASP A 154 29.16 -0.54 -9.28
N PRO A 155 30.41 -0.12 -9.07
CA PRO A 155 31.53 -1.03 -8.82
C PRO A 155 31.37 -1.96 -7.61
N HIS A 156 30.55 -1.61 -6.62
CA HIS A 156 30.36 -2.38 -5.39
C HIS A 156 29.27 -3.45 -5.50
N LEU A 157 28.36 -3.29 -6.46
CA LEU A 157 27.19 -4.15 -6.69
C LEU A 157 27.23 -4.83 -8.06
N GLN A 158 28.35 -4.72 -8.77
CA GLN A 158 28.50 -5.29 -10.09
C GLN A 158 28.39 -6.82 -10.03
N GLY A 159 27.31 -7.36 -10.60
CA GLY A 159 27.07 -8.80 -10.72
C GLY A 159 26.46 -9.47 -9.48
N THR A 160 26.08 -8.72 -8.43
CA THR A 160 25.37 -9.27 -7.27
C THR A 160 23.87 -9.41 -7.50
N ILE A 161 23.27 -8.55 -8.33
CA ILE A 161 21.82 -8.58 -8.58
C ILE A 161 21.53 -9.40 -9.85
N PRO A 162 20.84 -10.56 -9.73
CA PRO A 162 20.50 -11.37 -10.88
C PRO A 162 19.30 -10.79 -11.66
N VAL A 163 19.36 -10.86 -13.00
CA VAL A 163 18.19 -10.57 -13.85
C VAL A 163 17.25 -11.76 -13.84
N THR A 164 15.99 -11.53 -13.53
CA THR A 164 14.91 -12.49 -13.75
C THR A 164 13.93 -11.92 -14.76
N LEU A 165 13.60 -12.71 -15.79
CA LEU A 165 12.58 -12.40 -16.77
C LEU A 165 11.25 -13.04 -16.35
N PHE A 166 10.22 -12.22 -16.16
CA PHE A 166 8.85 -12.70 -16.03
C PHE A 166 8.22 -12.81 -17.40
N ALA A 167 7.89 -14.03 -17.82
CA ALA A 167 7.16 -14.24 -19.05
C ALA A 167 5.72 -13.72 -18.89
N ASN A 168 5.19 -13.07 -19.92
CA ASN A 168 3.80 -12.64 -19.93
C ASN A 168 2.90 -13.82 -20.31
N GLY A 169 1.91 -14.10 -19.46
CA GLY A 169 0.89 -15.11 -19.70
C GLY A 169 0.88 -16.19 -18.63
N ILE A 170 -0.08 -17.11 -18.75
CA ILE A 170 -0.23 -18.25 -17.85
C ILE A 170 0.65 -19.42 -18.30
N LEU A 171 1.17 -20.17 -17.33
CA LEU A 171 1.88 -21.41 -17.63
C LEU A 171 0.87 -22.45 -18.11
N ARG A 172 1.15 -23.07 -19.26
CA ARG A 172 0.33 -24.13 -19.84
C ARG A 172 1.12 -25.42 -19.97
N ASP A 173 0.51 -26.52 -19.54
CA ASP A 173 1.00 -27.86 -19.85
C ASP A 173 0.61 -28.26 -21.27
N ASN A 174 1.62 -28.75 -22.00
CA ASN A 174 1.52 -29.15 -23.39
C ASN A 174 1.58 -30.68 -23.58
N GLY A 175 1.33 -31.47 -22.53
CA GLY A 175 1.42 -32.93 -22.64
C GLY A 175 0.62 -33.74 -21.61
N SER A 176 0.70 -33.42 -20.32
CA SER A 176 0.17 -34.29 -19.24
C SER A 176 -1.21 -33.91 -18.70
N TYR A 177 -1.84 -32.86 -19.22
CA TYR A 177 -3.06 -32.31 -18.64
C TYR A 177 -4.29 -33.23 -18.85
N HIS A 178 -5.07 -33.41 -17.80
CA HIS A 178 -6.24 -34.30 -17.80
C HIS A 178 -7.58 -33.55 -17.99
N VAL A 179 -7.65 -32.24 -17.69
CA VAL A 179 -8.90 -31.44 -17.81
C VAL A 179 -8.65 -30.00 -18.28
N ALA A 180 -7.72 -29.27 -17.66
CA ALA A 180 -7.32 -27.92 -18.05
C ALA A 180 -5.80 -27.86 -18.22
N PRO A 181 -5.28 -27.24 -19.29
CA PRO A 181 -3.83 -27.10 -19.48
C PRO A 181 -3.24 -25.97 -18.63
N ASP A 182 -4.07 -25.10 -18.05
CA ASP A 182 -3.62 -23.91 -17.31
C ASP A 182 -3.16 -24.30 -15.89
N PHE A 183 -2.13 -23.61 -15.36
CA PHE A 183 -1.55 -23.80 -14.02
C PHE A 183 -1.16 -25.26 -13.69
N PRO A 184 -0.25 -25.86 -14.48
CA PRO A 184 0.06 -27.27 -14.30
C PRO A 184 0.88 -27.56 -13.05
N VAL A 185 0.77 -28.81 -12.58
CA VAL A 185 1.62 -29.36 -11.53
C VAL A 185 3.03 -29.58 -12.10
N ILE A 186 4.01 -28.83 -11.60
CA ILE A 186 5.39 -28.91 -12.07
C ILE A 186 6.10 -30.03 -11.30
N GLN A 187 6.43 -31.11 -12.00
CA GLN A 187 7.14 -32.27 -11.43
C GLN A 187 8.62 -32.35 -11.84
N SER A 188 9.04 -31.51 -12.78
CA SER A 188 10.39 -31.49 -13.33
C SER A 188 11.00 -30.09 -13.16
N PHE A 189 11.92 -29.96 -12.21
CA PHE A 189 12.67 -28.74 -11.96
C PHE A 189 14.11 -29.07 -11.58
N SER A 190 14.99 -28.09 -11.75
CA SER A 190 16.41 -28.24 -11.39
C SER A 190 16.57 -28.49 -9.90
N ALA A 191 17.50 -29.38 -9.54
CA ALA A 191 17.84 -29.62 -8.15
C ALA A 191 18.46 -28.35 -7.53
N HIS A 192 17.93 -27.94 -6.39
CA HIS A 192 18.37 -26.78 -5.63
C HIS A 192 18.19 -27.08 -4.12
N PRO A 193 18.98 -26.48 -3.21
CA PRO A 193 18.77 -26.67 -1.78
C PRO A 193 17.34 -26.39 -1.31
N THR A 194 16.62 -25.47 -1.96
CA THR A 194 15.22 -25.15 -1.66
C THR A 194 14.21 -26.14 -2.23
N THR A 195 14.61 -27.02 -3.16
CA THR A 195 13.75 -28.05 -3.75
C THR A 195 14.00 -29.45 -3.16
N VAL A 196 14.85 -29.55 -2.13
CA VAL A 196 15.10 -30.81 -1.43
C VAL A 196 13.83 -31.28 -0.73
N GLY A 197 13.39 -32.50 -1.06
CA GLY A 197 12.17 -33.09 -0.50
C GLY A 197 10.87 -32.64 -1.20
N ILE A 198 10.96 -31.79 -2.23
CA ILE A 198 9.81 -31.39 -3.05
C ILE A 198 9.73 -32.32 -4.26
N SER A 199 8.59 -33.01 -4.42
CA SER A 199 8.31 -33.87 -5.59
C SER A 199 7.54 -33.15 -6.68
N ASP A 200 6.78 -32.13 -6.30
CA ASP A 200 5.82 -31.45 -7.15
C ASP A 200 5.56 -30.03 -6.62
N VAL A 201 5.36 -29.10 -7.55
CA VAL A 201 4.96 -27.72 -7.26
C VAL A 201 3.61 -27.47 -7.90
N ILE A 202 2.63 -27.12 -7.07
CA ILE A 202 1.27 -26.83 -7.50
C ILE A 202 1.14 -25.32 -7.64
N LEU A 203 0.73 -24.87 -8.82
CA LEU A 203 0.36 -23.47 -9.05
C LEU A 203 -1.13 -23.32 -8.69
N SER A 204 -1.47 -22.30 -7.91
CA SER A 204 -2.88 -22.04 -7.56
C SER A 204 -3.65 -21.61 -8.81
N GLU A 205 -4.84 -22.20 -8.99
CA GLU A 205 -5.89 -21.68 -9.88
C GLU A 205 -6.48 -20.38 -9.36
#